data_AF-A0A286SFW7-F1
#
_entry.id   AF-A0A286SFW7-F1
#
_cell.length_a   1.000
_cell.length_b   1.000
_cell.length_c   1.000
_cell.angle_alpha   90.00
_cell.angle_beta   90.00
_cell.angle_gamma   90.00
#
_symmetry.space_group_name_H-M   'P 1'
#
loop_
_entity.id
_entity.type
_entity.pdbx_description
1 polymer ?
#
loop_
_entity_poly.entity_id
_entity_poly.type
_entity_poly.pdbx_seq_one_letter_code
_entity_poly.pdbx_strand_id
1 'polypeptide(L)'
;MRFHTFDSECGKELQDTYNRINHGLGANVVYIDLTSMGDGYRYKSEILDVIRSDQQTWVWFVGCRALLESSLAGWLRSVLTTYNLDHVRVAFVLDSREQFNHIFQDYSAPFYQSTIALDLSKNS
;
A
#
# COMPACT_ATOMS: atom_id res chain seq x y z
N MET A 1 3.77 7.01 -6.38
CA MET A 1 4.45 7.27 -5.07
C MET A 1 4.03 6.23 -4.05
N ARG A 2 4.89 5.91 -3.05
CA ARG A 2 4.62 4.87 -2.04
C ARG A 2 4.76 5.44 -0.62
N PHE A 3 3.73 5.26 0.18
CA PHE A 3 3.64 5.77 1.55
C PHE A 3 3.52 4.64 2.56
N HIS A 4 3.84 4.90 3.82
CA HIS A 4 3.49 4.03 4.94
C HIS A 4 2.82 4.83 6.05
N THR A 5 1.97 4.16 6.81
CA THR A 5 1.36 4.67 8.05
C THR A 5 1.14 3.51 9.01
N PHE A 6 0.90 3.81 10.29
CA PHE A 6 0.48 2.81 11.26
C PHE A 6 -1.03 2.87 11.45
N ASP A 7 -1.69 1.73 11.63
CA ASP A 7 -3.13 1.66 11.87
C ASP A 7 -3.54 2.45 13.13
N SER A 8 -2.68 2.40 14.17
CA SER A 8 -2.84 3.18 15.39
C SER A 8 -2.78 4.70 15.20
N GLU A 9 -2.15 5.16 14.12
CA GLU A 9 -1.96 6.59 13.81
C GLU A 9 -2.93 7.08 12.73
N CYS A 10 -3.26 6.23 11.76
CA CYS A 10 -4.16 6.50 10.64
C CYS A 10 -5.36 5.56 10.69
N GLY A 11 -6.17 5.74 11.74
CA GLY A 11 -7.44 5.03 11.89
C GLY A 11 -8.47 5.44 10.84
N LYS A 12 -9.63 4.80 10.90
CA LYS A 12 -10.70 4.91 9.89
C LYS A 12 -11.08 6.35 9.53
N GLU A 13 -11.22 7.25 10.50
CA GLU A 13 -11.62 8.64 10.25
C GLU A 13 -10.60 9.42 9.39
N LEU A 14 -9.31 9.17 9.61
CA LEU A 14 -8.24 9.77 8.82
C LEU A 14 -8.19 9.16 7.42
N GLN A 15 -8.32 7.84 7.31
CA GLN A 15 -8.42 7.17 6.00
C GLN A 15 -9.63 7.67 5.22
N ASP A 16 -10.80 7.83 5.86
CA ASP A 16 -12.00 8.38 5.22
C ASP A 16 -11.78 9.82 4.74
N THR A 17 -10.99 10.62 5.46
CA THR A 17 -10.59 11.96 5.03
C THR A 17 -9.74 11.91 3.77
N TYR A 18 -8.73 11.05 3.75
CA TYR A 18 -7.92 10.78 2.56
C TYR A 18 -8.75 10.27 1.39
N ASN A 19 -9.72 9.39 1.65
CA ASN A 19 -10.59 8.83 0.63
C ASN A 19 -11.45 9.92 0.00
N ARG A 20 -12.06 10.81 0.82
CA ARG A 20 -12.81 11.97 0.32
C ARG A 20 -11.95 12.91 -0.52
N ILE A 21 -10.72 13.19 -0.09
CA ILE A 21 -9.80 14.04 -0.84
C ILE A 21 -9.47 13.40 -2.20
N ASN A 22 -9.06 12.12 -2.21
CA ASN A 22 -8.73 11.41 -3.44
C ASN A 22 -9.93 11.34 -4.40
N HIS A 23 -11.13 11.04 -3.89
CA HIS A 23 -12.35 11.07 -4.70
C HIS A 23 -12.64 12.47 -5.25
N GLY A 24 -12.46 13.53 -4.46
CA GLY A 24 -12.60 14.91 -4.92
C GLY A 24 -11.62 15.29 -6.03
N LEU A 25 -10.46 14.61 -6.10
CA LEU A 25 -9.48 14.74 -7.17
C LEU A 25 -9.73 13.80 -8.36
N GLY A 26 -10.83 13.04 -8.36
CA GLY A 26 -11.18 12.10 -9.42
C GLY A 26 -10.46 10.75 -9.33
N ALA A 27 -9.74 10.48 -8.25
CA ALA A 27 -9.08 9.20 -8.03
C ALA A 27 -10.05 8.15 -7.47
N ASN A 28 -9.91 6.92 -7.93
CA ASN A 28 -10.49 5.76 -7.27
C ASN A 28 -9.78 5.50 -5.95
N VAL A 29 -10.47 4.85 -5.03
CA VAL A 29 -9.92 4.41 -3.76
C VAL A 29 -10.16 2.90 -3.64
N VAL A 30 -9.09 2.14 -3.43
CA VAL A 30 -9.15 0.68 -3.32
C VAL A 30 -8.43 0.23 -2.06
N TYR A 31 -9.01 -0.78 -1.40
CA TYR A 31 -8.39 -1.48 -0.28
C TYR A 31 -7.99 -2.87 -0.74
N ILE A 32 -6.72 -3.21 -0.55
CA ILE A 32 -6.18 -4.52 -0.91
C ILE A 32 -5.63 -5.17 0.36
N ASP A 33 -6.33 -6.20 0.82
CA ASP A 33 -5.89 -7.01 1.96
C ASP A 33 -4.89 -8.06 1.51
N LEU A 34 -3.63 -7.85 1.92
CA LEU A 34 -2.52 -8.72 1.57
C LEU A 34 -2.60 -10.09 2.25
N THR A 35 -3.33 -10.24 3.36
CA THR A 35 -3.50 -11.55 4.03
C THR A 35 -4.36 -12.51 3.20
N SER A 36 -5.28 -11.97 2.40
CA SER A 36 -6.12 -12.74 1.50
C SER A 36 -5.35 -13.30 0.28
N MET A 37 -4.07 -12.92 0.12
CA MET A 37 -3.23 -13.37 -1.01
C MET A 37 -2.50 -14.70 -0.79
N GLY A 38 -2.55 -15.28 0.41
CA GLY A 38 -1.76 -16.47 0.77
C GLY A 38 -1.83 -17.63 -0.23
N ASP A 39 -2.98 -17.82 -0.92
CA ASP A 39 -3.20 -18.97 -1.82
C ASP A 39 -3.92 -18.66 -3.15
N GLY A 40 -4.17 -17.39 -3.50
CA GLY A 40 -5.11 -17.03 -4.57
C GLY A 40 -4.51 -16.32 -5.79
N TYR A 41 -4.39 -17.01 -6.94
CA TYR A 41 -4.07 -16.39 -8.25
C TYR A 41 -5.01 -15.22 -8.59
N ARG A 42 -6.26 -15.29 -8.11
CA ARG A 42 -7.30 -14.27 -8.32
C ARG A 42 -6.92 -12.90 -7.75
N TYR A 43 -6.31 -12.84 -6.57
CA TYR A 43 -5.95 -11.56 -5.94
C TYR A 43 -4.72 -10.92 -6.57
N LYS A 44 -3.81 -11.73 -7.14
CA LYS A 44 -2.72 -11.21 -7.97
C LYS A 44 -3.24 -10.53 -9.24
N SER A 45 -4.28 -11.09 -9.85
CA SER A 45 -4.95 -10.46 -11.00
C SER A 45 -5.58 -9.12 -10.62
N GLU A 46 -6.25 -9.02 -9.48
CA GLU A 46 -6.88 -7.77 -9.02
C GLU A 46 -5.86 -6.62 -8.84
N ILE A 47 -4.72 -6.91 -8.21
CA ILE A 47 -3.63 -5.94 -8.08
C ILE A 47 -3.09 -5.53 -9.45
N LEU A 48 -2.93 -6.49 -10.37
CA LEU A 48 -2.47 -6.21 -11.73
C LEU A 48 -3.49 -5.37 -12.51
N ASP A 49 -4.78 -5.63 -12.34
CA ASP A 49 -5.85 -4.87 -13.00
C ASP A 49 -5.88 -3.43 -12.51
N VAL A 50 -5.71 -3.20 -11.19
CA VAL A 50 -5.58 -1.84 -10.63
C VAL A 50 -4.33 -1.15 -11.15
N ILE A 51 -3.19 -1.84 -11.19
CA ILE A 51 -1.90 -1.26 -11.56
C ILE A 51 -1.76 -1.01 -13.07
N ARG A 52 -2.47 -1.78 -13.90
CA ARG A 52 -2.47 -1.65 -15.36
C ARG A 52 -3.61 -0.79 -15.89
N SER A 53 -4.52 -0.37 -15.02
CA SER A 53 -5.58 0.58 -15.38
C SER A 53 -4.98 1.94 -15.77
N ASP A 54 -5.70 2.75 -16.54
CA ASP A 54 -5.33 4.15 -16.76
C ASP A 54 -6.01 5.08 -15.73
N GLN A 55 -6.79 4.53 -14.81
CA GLN A 55 -7.55 5.28 -13.82
C GLN A 55 -6.64 5.70 -12.66
N GLN A 56 -6.65 7.00 -12.34
CA GLN A 56 -5.98 7.50 -11.15
C GLN A 56 -6.52 6.79 -9.91
N THR A 57 -5.65 6.14 -9.14
CA THR A 57 -6.06 5.25 -8.05
C THR A 57 -5.17 5.43 -6.82
N TRP A 58 -5.83 5.55 -5.67
CA TRP A 58 -5.22 5.47 -4.35
C TRP A 58 -5.47 4.07 -3.76
N VAL A 59 -4.40 3.36 -3.44
CA VAL A 59 -4.46 1.99 -2.92
C VAL A 59 -4.01 1.96 -1.46
N TRP A 60 -4.87 1.47 -0.59
CA TRP A 60 -4.51 1.07 0.77
C TRP A 60 -4.14 -0.40 0.78
N PHE A 61 -2.87 -0.71 1.00
CA PHE A 61 -2.45 -2.07 1.33
C PHE A 61 -2.61 -2.29 2.83
N VAL A 62 -3.49 -3.21 3.20
CA VAL A 62 -3.74 -3.60 4.60
C VAL A 62 -3.26 -5.04 4.81
N GLY A 63 -3.13 -5.47 6.06
CA GLY A 63 -2.65 -6.82 6.35
C GLY A 63 -1.17 -7.01 5.99
N CYS A 64 -0.36 -5.96 6.15
CA CYS A 64 1.04 -5.90 5.71
C CYS A 64 1.96 -6.96 6.33
N ARG A 65 1.51 -7.68 7.36
CA ARG A 65 2.25 -8.82 7.92
C ARG A 65 2.52 -9.89 6.87
N ALA A 66 1.66 -10.02 5.86
CA ALA A 66 1.86 -10.93 4.74
C ALA A 66 3.16 -10.64 3.96
N LEU A 67 3.66 -9.39 3.98
CA LEU A 67 4.92 -9.01 3.32
C LEU A 67 6.18 -9.49 4.06
N LEU A 68 6.04 -10.10 5.24
CA LEU A 68 7.15 -10.84 5.85
C LEU A 68 7.44 -12.14 5.07
N GLU A 69 6.49 -12.61 4.24
CA GLU A 69 6.71 -13.67 3.27
C GLU A 69 7.47 -13.09 2.05
N SER A 70 8.72 -13.51 1.89
CA SER A 70 9.64 -12.92 0.91
C SER A 70 9.17 -13.02 -0.55
N SER A 71 8.42 -14.06 -0.91
CA SER A 71 7.95 -14.27 -2.28
C SER A 71 6.84 -13.29 -2.65
N LEU A 72 5.87 -13.08 -1.76
CA LEU A 72 4.81 -12.10 -1.92
C LEU A 72 5.37 -10.68 -1.95
N ALA A 73 6.27 -10.35 -1.02
CA ALA A 73 6.91 -9.03 -0.99
C ALA A 73 7.74 -8.77 -2.26
N GLY A 74 8.52 -9.76 -2.71
CA GLY A 74 9.29 -9.67 -3.95
C GLY A 74 8.41 -9.49 -5.18
N TRP A 75 7.32 -10.24 -5.26
CA TRP A 75 6.33 -10.11 -6.34
C TRP A 75 5.68 -8.73 -6.34
N LEU A 76 5.13 -8.27 -5.22
CA LEU A 76 4.44 -6.98 -5.14
C LEU A 76 5.40 -5.83 -5.46
N ARG A 77 6.63 -5.89 -4.96
CA ARG A 77 7.68 -4.91 -5.30
C ARG A 77 7.91 -4.89 -6.81
N SER A 78 8.09 -6.05 -7.44
CA SER A 78 8.31 -6.16 -8.88
C SER A 78 7.17 -5.53 -9.67
N VAL A 79 5.92 -5.82 -9.31
CA VAL A 79 4.75 -5.22 -9.94
C VAL A 79 4.78 -3.70 -9.79
N LEU A 80 5.03 -3.20 -8.57
CA LEU A 80 5.05 -1.76 -8.30
C LEU A 80 6.26 -1.03 -8.92
N THR A 81 7.30 -1.72 -9.39
CA THR A 81 8.46 -1.09 -10.05
C THR A 81 8.45 -1.23 -11.57
N THR A 82 7.75 -2.24 -12.10
CA THR A 82 7.79 -2.58 -13.53
C THR A 82 6.83 -1.72 -14.36
N TYR A 83 5.68 -1.36 -13.79
CA TYR A 83 4.65 -0.60 -14.50
C TYR A 83 4.78 0.90 -14.28
N ASN A 84 4.30 1.70 -15.25
CA ASN A 84 4.16 3.14 -15.04
C ASN A 84 3.09 3.38 -13.96
N LEU A 85 3.52 3.85 -12.79
CA LEU A 85 2.66 4.11 -11.64
C LEU A 85 2.34 5.60 -11.45
N ASP A 86 2.46 6.45 -12.47
CA ASP A 86 2.12 7.88 -12.31
C ASP A 86 0.65 8.08 -11.89
N HIS A 87 -0.23 7.18 -12.32
CA HIS A 87 -1.64 7.16 -11.95
C HIS A 87 -1.92 6.42 -10.63
N VAL A 88 -0.97 5.66 -10.07
CA VAL A 88 -1.15 4.91 -8.80
C VAL A 88 -0.34 5.49 -7.65
N ARG A 89 -1.04 5.76 -6.56
CA ARG A 89 -0.43 6.05 -5.26
C ARG A 89 -0.82 4.95 -4.28
N VAL A 90 0.14 4.50 -3.48
CA VAL A 90 -0.09 3.40 -2.53
C VAL A 90 0.30 3.81 -1.13
N ALA A 91 -0.44 3.37 -0.14
CA ALA A 91 -0.11 3.49 1.27
C ALA A 91 -0.19 2.11 1.94
N PHE A 92 0.91 1.71 2.59
CA PHE A 92 0.97 0.52 3.42
C PHE A 92 0.51 0.86 4.84
N VAL A 93 -0.57 0.23 5.28
CA VAL A 93 -1.11 0.37 6.64
C VAL A 93 -0.51 -0.73 7.50
N LEU A 94 0.34 -0.33 8.45
CA LEU A 94 1.17 -1.22 9.25
C LEU A 94 0.60 -1.39 10.66
N ASP A 95 0.69 -2.60 11.19
CA ASP A 95 0.18 -2.94 12.52
C ASP A 95 1.14 -2.45 13.62
N SER A 96 2.44 -2.39 13.34
CA SER A 96 3.44 -2.06 14.36
C SER A 96 4.77 -1.56 13.79
N ARG A 97 5.55 -0.87 14.64
CA ARG A 97 6.92 -0.42 14.30
C ARG A 97 7.85 -1.59 13.99
N GLU A 98 7.67 -2.73 14.67
CA GLU A 98 8.45 -3.95 14.40
C GLU A 98 8.19 -4.45 12.98
N GLN A 99 6.91 -4.52 12.56
CA GLN A 99 6.54 -4.87 11.20
C GLN A 99 7.13 -3.88 10.18
N PHE A 100 7.08 -2.57 10.45
CA PHE A 100 7.74 -1.57 9.62
C PHE A 100 9.24 -1.84 9.47
N ASN A 101 9.93 -2.15 10.57
CA ASN A 101 11.37 -2.37 10.55
C ASN A 101 11.72 -3.58 9.67
N HIS A 102 11.01 -4.70 9.82
CA HIS A 102 11.27 -5.90 9.03
C HIS A 102 10.92 -5.76 7.54
N ILE A 103 9.94 -4.94 7.17
CA ILE A 103 9.52 -4.79 5.77
C ILE A 103 10.32 -3.67 5.06
N PHE A 104 10.57 -2.55 5.74
CA PHE A 104 11.10 -1.32 5.11
C PHE A 104 12.46 -0.87 5.65
N GLN A 105 12.97 -1.39 6.76
CA GLN A 105 14.28 -1.01 7.33
C GLN A 105 15.31 -2.15 7.36
N ASP A 106 14.92 -3.37 7.03
CA ASP A 106 15.84 -4.49 6.84
C ASP A 106 16.42 -4.46 5.42
N TYR A 107 17.75 -4.43 5.28
CA TYR A 107 18.44 -4.38 3.99
C TYR A 107 18.15 -5.60 3.11
N SER A 108 17.79 -6.74 3.71
CA SER A 108 17.48 -7.98 3.01
C SER A 108 16.02 -8.03 2.53
N ALA A 109 15.16 -7.13 3.03
CA ALA A 109 13.75 -7.10 2.68
C ALA A 109 13.54 -6.47 1.29
N PRO A 110 12.60 -7.00 0.47
CA PRO A 110 12.31 -6.46 -0.85
C PRO A 110 11.94 -4.96 -0.84
N PHE A 111 11.27 -4.49 0.21
CA PHE A 111 10.80 -3.11 0.32
C PHE A 111 11.75 -2.19 1.12
N TYR A 112 13.02 -2.56 1.31
CA TYR A 112 13.99 -1.70 1.99
C TYR A 112 13.99 -0.27 1.43
N GLN A 113 13.76 0.71 2.31
CA GLN A 113 13.72 2.15 2.01
C GLN A 113 12.81 2.55 0.83
N SER A 114 11.74 1.79 0.57
CA SER A 114 10.88 2.02 -0.59
C SER A 114 9.66 2.90 -0.34
N THR A 115 9.51 3.49 0.86
CA THR A 115 8.32 4.27 1.26
C THR A 115 8.69 5.54 2.01
N ILE A 116 7.76 6.49 2.01
CA ILE A 116 7.81 7.74 2.80
C ILE A 116 6.66 7.72 3.80
N ALA A 117 6.81 8.32 4.98
CA ALA A 117 5.72 8.43 5.94
C ALA A 117 4.55 9.23 5.33
N LEU A 118 3.31 8.76 5.53
CA LEU A 118 2.12 9.50 5.15
C LEU A 118 1.95 10.72 6.07
N ASP A 119 1.64 11.88 5.52
CA ASP A 119 1.47 13.10 6.31
C ASP A 119 0.12 13.10 7.05
N LEU A 120 0.14 12.89 8.36
CA LEU A 120 -1.09 12.83 9.15
C LEU A 120 -1.49 14.19 9.72
N SER A 121 -0.99 15.31 9.19
CA SER A 121 -1.34 16.65 9.68
C SER A 121 -2.85 16.81 9.75
N LYS A 122 -3.38 16.84 10.98
CA LYS A 122 -4.76 17.27 11.24
C LYS A 122 -4.83 18.72 10.80
N ASN A 123 -5.51 19.00 9.69
CA ASN A 123 -5.94 20.37 9.41
C ASN A 123 -6.72 20.82 10.64
N SER A 124 -6.07 21.66 11.44
CA SER A 124 -6.57 22.22 12.70
C SER A 124 -7.54 23.34 12.42
#